data_AF-A0A497LTM0-F1
#
_entry.id   AF-A0A497LTM0-F1
#
_cell.length_a   1.000
_cell.length_b   1.000
_cell.length_c   1.000
_cell.angle_alpha   90.00
_cell.angle_beta   90.00
_cell.angle_gamma   90.00
#
_symmetry.space_group_name_H-M   'P 1'
#
loop_
_entity.id
_entity.type
_entity.pdbx_description
1 polymer ?
#
loop_
_entity_poly.entity_id
_entity_poly.type
_entity_poly.pdbx_seq_one_letter_code
_entity_poly.pdbx_strand_id
1 'polypeptide(L)'
;MVWHDDLTKRKRTGGRKKAYRKRRKYEAGRFPVETQLGEPERKLERTKGGGLKVKLVSDQWVNLSDPKTGRTERVRILDVVRNPANVDWDRRGVITRGTIVRTERGLARIVSRPGQNGVLNAILVEE
;
A
#
# COMPACT_ATOMS: atom_id res chain seq x y z
N MET A 1 -4.41 -1.47 18.24
CA MET A 1 -3.41 -0.40 18.09
C MET A 1 -2.05 -1.05 17.89
N VAL A 2 -1.38 -0.75 16.77
CA VAL A 2 -0.08 -1.33 16.42
C VAL A 2 1.01 -0.51 17.11
N TRP A 3 2.07 -1.14 17.60
CA TRP A 3 3.19 -0.47 18.23
C TRP A 3 4.49 -0.87 17.55
N HIS A 4 5.31 0.11 17.20
CA HIS A 4 6.58 -0.11 16.51
C HIS A 4 7.79 -0.20 17.48
N ASP A 5 7.54 -0.24 18.79
CA ASP A 5 8.59 -0.39 19.80
C ASP A 5 9.22 -1.80 19.80
N ASP A 6 10.43 -1.91 20.32
CA ASP A 6 11.17 -3.15 20.52
C ASP A 6 11.34 -3.51 22.01
N LEU A 7 10.70 -2.76 22.92
CA LEU A 7 10.84 -2.91 24.38
C LEU A 7 10.37 -4.29 24.84
N THR A 8 9.34 -4.81 24.18
CA THR A 8 8.74 -6.11 24.47
C THR A 8 9.30 -7.25 23.62
N LYS A 9 10.06 -6.93 22.57
CA LYS A 9 10.69 -7.93 21.70
C LYS A 9 11.89 -8.57 22.41
N ARG A 10 12.23 -9.80 22.00
CA ARG A 10 13.42 -10.50 22.53
C ARG A 10 14.71 -9.85 22.04
N LYS A 11 15.83 -10.10 22.74
CA LYS A 11 17.17 -9.77 22.26
C LYS A 11 17.52 -10.63 21.04
N ARG A 12 18.53 -10.21 20.27
CA ARG A 12 19.08 -11.01 19.16
C ARG A 12 19.56 -12.40 19.62
N THR A 13 20.05 -12.49 20.86
CA THR A 13 20.46 -13.75 21.50
C THR A 13 19.30 -14.58 22.07
N GLY A 14 18.04 -14.13 21.92
CA GLY A 14 16.85 -14.82 22.44
C GLY A 14 16.47 -14.50 23.89
N GLY A 15 17.36 -13.82 24.65
CA GLY A 15 17.07 -13.40 26.02
C GLY A 15 15.87 -12.45 26.13
N ARG A 16 15.07 -12.60 27.19
CA ARG A 16 13.91 -11.73 27.46
C ARG A 16 14.38 -10.33 27.84
N LYS A 17 13.82 -9.29 27.19
CA LYS A 17 14.02 -7.89 27.60
C LYS A 17 13.02 -7.52 28.69
N LYS A 18 13.44 -6.68 29.64
CA LYS A 18 12.55 -6.03 30.61
C LYS A 18 12.29 -4.60 30.11
N ALA A 19 11.01 -4.25 29.91
CA ALA A 19 10.66 -2.90 29.51
C ALA A 19 10.97 -1.92 30.66
N TYR A 20 11.76 -0.88 30.38
CA TYR A 20 12.15 0.14 31.35
C TYR A 20 11.15 1.32 31.42
N ARG A 21 10.21 1.39 30.48
CA ARG A 21 9.22 2.46 30.38
C ARG A 21 7.91 1.98 29.73
N LYS A 22 6.87 2.80 29.84
CA LYS A 22 5.60 2.63 29.13
C LYS A 22 5.73 3.09 27.66
N ARG A 23 4.76 2.66 26.82
CA ARG A 23 4.63 3.03 25.41
C ARG A 23 4.40 4.53 25.23
N ARG A 24 4.94 5.11 24.15
CA ARG A 24 4.82 6.55 23.85
C ARG A 24 4.07 6.80 22.56
N LYS A 25 3.39 7.94 22.47
CA LYS A 25 2.56 8.31 21.31
C LYS A 25 3.32 8.29 19.97
N TYR A 26 4.61 8.58 19.97
CA TYR A 26 5.43 8.56 18.75
C TYR A 26 5.78 7.14 18.25
N GLU A 27 5.52 6.11 19.04
CA GLU A 27 5.73 4.69 18.69
C GLU A 27 4.45 4.01 18.18
N ALA A 28 3.33 4.74 18.25
CA ALA A 28 2.04 4.27 17.81
C ALA A 28 2.01 4.16 16.28
N GLY A 29 1.77 2.94 15.81
CA GLY A 29 1.39 2.64 14.44
C GLY A 29 -0.13 2.64 14.25
N ARG A 30 -0.55 2.35 13.03
CA ARG A 30 -1.96 2.16 12.66
C ARG A 30 -2.12 0.86 11.89
N PHE A 31 -3.35 0.37 11.84
CA PHE A 31 -3.68 -0.76 10.96
C PHE A 31 -3.51 -0.35 9.49
N PRO A 32 -3.08 -1.29 8.63
CA PRO A 32 -3.01 -1.05 7.19
C PRO A 32 -4.41 -0.82 6.64
N VAL A 33 -4.50 -0.02 5.58
CA VAL A 33 -5.69 0.04 4.74
C VAL A 33 -5.42 -0.89 3.58
N GLU A 34 -6.31 -1.86 3.39
CA GLU A 34 -6.28 -2.77 2.26
C GLU A 34 -7.07 -2.12 1.14
N THR A 35 -6.36 -1.58 0.15
CA THR A 35 -6.98 -0.90 -0.98
C THR A 35 -7.63 -1.93 -1.91
N GLN A 36 -8.91 -1.75 -2.23
CA GLN A 36 -9.67 -2.66 -3.10
C GLN A 36 -10.15 -1.96 -4.37
N LEU A 37 -10.61 -2.75 -5.34
CA LEU A 37 -11.30 -2.23 -6.52
C LEU A 37 -12.72 -1.82 -6.13
N GLY A 38 -13.10 -0.57 -6.44
CA GLY A 38 -14.39 -0.02 -6.06
C GLY A 38 -14.45 1.48 -6.32
N GLU A 39 -15.59 2.10 -6.02
CA GLU A 39 -15.74 3.56 -6.16
C GLU A 39 -14.60 4.32 -5.46
N PRO A 40 -14.13 5.45 -6.00
CA PRO A 40 -12.96 6.14 -5.48
C PRO A 40 -13.24 6.72 -4.08
N GLU A 41 -12.73 6.05 -3.04
CA GLU A 41 -12.84 6.50 -1.65
C GLU A 41 -11.46 6.82 -1.08
N ARG A 42 -11.31 8.05 -0.59
CA ARG A 42 -10.06 8.56 -0.01
C ARG A 42 -10.31 9.03 1.42
N LYS A 43 -9.50 8.53 2.34
CA LYS A 43 -9.52 8.92 3.74
C LYS A 43 -8.33 9.82 4.08
N LEU A 44 -8.62 11.01 4.61
CA LEU A 44 -7.60 11.90 5.14
C LEU A 44 -7.27 11.53 6.58
N GLU A 45 -5.98 11.41 6.89
CA GLU A 45 -5.53 11.03 8.22
C GLU A 45 -4.39 11.93 8.70
N ARG A 46 -4.61 12.59 9.84
CA ARG A 46 -3.62 13.47 10.47
C ARG A 46 -2.47 12.68 11.07
N THR A 47 -1.24 13.07 10.74
CA THR A 47 0.00 12.51 11.30
C THR A 47 0.58 13.36 12.41
N LYS A 48 1.62 12.85 13.07
CA LYS A 48 2.44 13.65 13.99
C LYS A 48 3.00 14.87 13.23
N GLY A 49 3.05 16.02 13.89
CA GLY A 49 3.54 17.27 13.29
C GLY A 49 2.52 18.02 12.44
N GLY A 50 1.25 17.59 12.38
CA GLY A 50 0.18 18.32 11.70
C GLY A 50 0.02 18.00 10.20
N GLY A 51 0.90 17.20 9.61
CA GLY A 51 0.74 16.72 8.24
C GLY A 51 -0.51 15.86 8.04
N LEU A 52 -0.97 15.77 6.80
CA LEU A 52 -2.08 14.94 6.37
C LEU A 52 -1.56 13.87 5.40
N LYS A 53 -1.98 12.62 5.62
CA LYS A 53 -1.78 11.53 4.66
C LYS A 53 -3.10 11.15 4.04
N VAL A 54 -3.09 10.91 2.74
CA VAL A 54 -4.24 10.41 1.99
C VAL A 54 -4.13 8.90 1.91
N LYS A 55 -5.09 8.19 2.47
CA LYS A 55 -5.22 6.74 2.39
C LYS A 55 -6.27 6.40 1.33
N LEU A 56 -5.89 5.60 0.35
CA LEU A 56 -6.82 5.09 -0.65
C LEU A 56 -7.50 3.83 -0.10
N VAL A 57 -8.82 3.89 0.07
CA VAL A 57 -9.64 2.74 0.50
C VAL A 57 -10.04 1.93 -0.73
N SER A 58 -10.51 2.62 -1.77
CA SER A 58 -10.88 2.02 -3.04
C SER A 58 -10.64 2.97 -4.20
N ASP A 59 -10.32 2.42 -5.37
CA ASP A 59 -10.24 3.14 -6.64
C ASP A 59 -10.40 2.16 -7.81
N GLN A 60 -10.91 2.64 -8.94
CA GLN A 60 -11.03 1.87 -10.20
C GLN A 60 -10.03 2.34 -11.25
N TRP A 61 -9.39 3.49 -11.02
CA TRP A 61 -8.54 4.14 -12.00
C TRP A 61 -7.07 4.05 -11.59
N VAL A 62 -6.20 3.92 -12.58
CA VAL A 62 -4.76 3.95 -12.41
C VAL A 62 -4.12 4.88 -13.43
N ASN A 63 -3.11 5.62 -13.00
CA ASN A 63 -2.23 6.33 -13.94
C ASN A 63 -1.21 5.31 -14.46
N LEU A 64 -1.37 4.91 -15.70
CA LEU A 64 -0.51 3.96 -16.38
C LEU A 64 0.54 4.70 -17.20
N SER A 65 1.81 4.44 -16.93
CA SER A 65 2.93 5.00 -17.68
C SER A 65 3.56 3.93 -18.58
N ASP A 66 3.64 4.24 -19.87
CA ASP A 66 4.32 3.43 -20.87
C ASP A 66 5.80 3.86 -20.95
N PRO A 67 6.76 3.01 -20.52
CA PRO A 67 8.18 3.41 -20.47
C PRO A 67 8.79 3.64 -21.85
N LYS A 68 8.29 2.97 -22.91
CA LYS A 68 8.74 3.14 -24.30
C LYS A 68 8.35 4.47 -24.91
N THR A 69 7.11 4.90 -24.68
CA THR A 69 6.55 6.10 -25.31
C THR A 69 6.66 7.33 -24.41
N GLY A 70 6.91 7.14 -23.11
CA GLY A 70 6.95 8.18 -22.10
C GLY A 70 5.58 8.79 -21.79
N ARG A 71 4.49 8.23 -22.34
CA ARG A 71 3.13 8.75 -22.15
C ARG A 71 2.52 8.16 -20.89
N THR A 72 1.71 8.97 -20.21
CA THR A 72 0.94 8.55 -19.04
C THR A 72 -0.53 8.79 -19.31
N GLU A 73 -1.33 7.73 -19.15
CA GLU A 73 -2.76 7.75 -19.41
C GLU A 73 -3.51 7.25 -18.18
N ARG A 74 -4.72 7.75 -17.99
CA ARG A 74 -5.60 7.27 -16.93
C ARG A 74 -6.44 6.13 -17.49
N VAL A 75 -6.23 4.93 -16.96
CA VAL A 75 -6.83 3.69 -17.46
C VAL A 75 -7.62 3.00 -16.34
N ARG A 76 -8.66 2.27 -16.70
CA ARG A 76 -9.42 1.46 -15.74
C ARG A 76 -8.69 0.16 -15.41
N ILE A 77 -8.71 -0.23 -14.13
CA ILE A 77 -8.28 -1.55 -13.68
C ILE A 77 -9.46 -2.52 -13.83
N LEU A 78 -9.22 -3.64 -14.49
CA LEU A 78 -10.21 -4.72 -14.65
C LEU A 78 -10.13 -5.72 -13.51
N ASP A 79 -8.91 -6.20 -13.22
CA ASP A 79 -8.70 -7.25 -12.22
C ASP A 79 -7.29 -7.22 -11.63
N VAL A 80 -7.11 -7.81 -10.44
CA VAL A 80 -5.83 -8.02 -9.79
C VAL A 80 -5.33 -9.42 -10.14
N VAL A 81 -4.21 -9.49 -10.86
CA VAL A 81 -3.67 -10.78 -11.34
C VAL A 81 -2.84 -11.46 -10.26
N ARG A 82 -1.89 -10.70 -9.67
CA ARG A 82 -0.93 -11.26 -8.73
C ARG A 82 -0.33 -10.22 -7.82
N ASN A 83 -0.14 -10.58 -6.57
CA ASN A 83 0.51 -9.82 -5.53
C ASN A 83 1.73 -10.60 -5.03
N PRO A 84 2.96 -10.05 -5.16
CA PRO A 84 4.16 -10.78 -4.76
C PRO A 84 4.25 -11.04 -3.25
N ALA A 85 3.49 -10.30 -2.43
CA ALA A 85 3.59 -10.40 -0.97
C ALA A 85 2.75 -11.55 -0.38
N ASN A 86 1.57 -11.83 -0.92
CA ASN A 86 0.67 -12.86 -0.40
C ASN A 86 -0.37 -13.27 -1.46
N VAL A 87 -0.59 -14.58 -1.62
CA VAL A 87 -1.59 -15.14 -2.55
C VAL A 87 -3.03 -14.88 -2.09
N ASP A 88 -3.29 -14.73 -0.79
CA ASP A 88 -4.62 -14.38 -0.30
C ASP A 88 -5.09 -12.99 -0.77
N TRP A 89 -4.13 -12.07 -0.95
CA TRP A 89 -4.42 -10.74 -1.46
C TRP A 89 -4.86 -10.75 -2.93
N ASP A 90 -4.47 -11.77 -3.70
CA ASP A 90 -4.91 -11.96 -5.08
C ASP A 90 -6.40 -12.29 -5.10
N ARG A 91 -6.80 -13.23 -4.25
CA ARG A 91 -8.21 -13.68 -4.13
C ARG A 91 -9.14 -12.56 -3.68
N ARG A 92 -8.66 -11.69 -2.81
CA ARG A 92 -9.42 -10.57 -2.25
C ARG A 92 -9.35 -9.29 -3.09
N GLY A 93 -8.51 -9.26 -4.13
CA GLY A 93 -8.29 -8.06 -4.96
C GLY A 93 -7.61 -6.91 -4.21
N VAL A 94 -6.69 -7.19 -3.29
CA VAL A 94 -5.98 -6.15 -2.52
C VAL A 94 -4.80 -5.60 -3.31
N ILE A 95 -4.82 -4.28 -3.50
CA ILE A 95 -3.80 -3.53 -4.22
C ILE A 95 -2.72 -3.04 -3.27
N THR A 96 -1.48 -3.48 -3.51
CA THR A 96 -0.28 -3.01 -2.81
C THR A 96 0.80 -2.58 -3.80
N ARG A 97 1.90 -2.05 -3.27
CA ARG A 97 3.07 -1.75 -4.09
C ARG A 97 3.64 -3.05 -4.64
N GLY A 98 3.78 -3.13 -5.95
CA GLY A 98 4.31 -4.31 -6.66
C GLY A 98 3.24 -5.27 -7.17
N THR A 99 1.96 -5.02 -6.87
CA THR A 99 0.86 -5.80 -7.44
C THR A 99 0.81 -5.67 -8.96
N ILE A 100 0.61 -6.79 -9.64
CA ILE A 100 0.37 -6.88 -11.07
C ILE A 100 -1.14 -6.86 -11.28
N VAL A 101 -1.60 -5.88 -12.05
CA VAL A 101 -3.01 -5.65 -12.37
C VAL A 101 -3.24 -5.72 -13.87
N ARG A 102 -4.43 -6.17 -14.26
CA ARG A 102 -4.89 -6.16 -15.64
C ARG A 102 -5.63 -4.85 -15.89
N THR A 103 -5.14 -4.08 -16.84
CA THR A 103 -5.76 -2.83 -17.30
C THR A 103 -6.25 -2.98 -18.73
N GLU A 104 -7.04 -2.01 -19.22
CA GLU A 104 -7.56 -2.03 -20.61
C GLU A 104 -6.44 -2.05 -21.67
N ARG A 105 -5.24 -1.55 -21.35
CA ARG A 105 -4.10 -1.49 -22.27
C ARG A 105 -3.14 -2.67 -22.13
N GLY A 106 -3.22 -3.45 -21.06
CA GLY A 106 -2.34 -4.60 -20.81
C GLY A 106 -2.05 -4.84 -19.33
N LEU A 107 -1.05 -5.68 -19.07
CA LEU A 107 -0.56 -5.96 -17.72
C LEU A 107 0.27 -4.78 -17.21
N ALA A 108 0.02 -4.37 -15.98
CA ALA A 108 0.70 -3.24 -15.36
C ALA A 108 1.12 -3.57 -13.93
N ARG A 109 2.27 -3.07 -13.52
CA ARG A 109 2.80 -3.22 -12.17
C ARG A 109 2.65 -1.92 -11.40
N ILE A 110 2.04 -2.01 -10.22
CA ILE A 110 1.81 -0.86 -9.36
C ILE A 110 3.10 -0.46 -8.65
N VAL A 111 3.45 0.82 -8.71
CA VAL A 111 4.68 1.38 -8.14
C VAL A 111 4.38 2.25 -6.91
N SER A 112 3.19 2.87 -6.87
CA SER A 112 2.80 3.72 -5.75
C SER A 112 2.53 2.93 -4.46
N ARG A 113 2.51 3.64 -3.32
CA ARG A 113 2.07 3.11 -2.02
C ARG A 113 0.68 3.67 -1.72
N PRO A 114 -0.40 2.95 -2.02
CA PRO A 114 -1.77 3.49 -2.01
C PRO A 114 -2.18 4.01 -0.62
N GLY A 115 -1.83 3.27 0.44
CA GLY A 115 -2.13 3.65 1.82
C GLY A 115 -1.30 4.82 2.39
N GLN A 116 -0.43 5.47 1.61
CA GLN A 116 0.34 6.64 2.05
C GLN A 116 0.19 7.83 1.10
N ASN A 117 0.17 7.57 -0.21
CA ASN A 117 0.17 8.61 -1.24
C ASN A 117 -1.25 8.95 -1.71
N GLY A 118 -2.22 8.05 -1.56
CA GLY A 118 -3.61 8.24 -2.00
C GLY A 118 -3.82 8.16 -3.52
N VAL A 119 -2.85 7.61 -4.26
CA VAL A 119 -2.89 7.48 -5.73
C VAL A 119 -2.41 6.11 -6.19
N LEU A 120 -2.99 5.61 -7.28
CA LEU A 120 -2.52 4.42 -8.00
C LEU A 120 -1.73 4.85 -9.24
N ASN A 121 -0.43 4.56 -9.22
CA ASN A 121 0.45 4.72 -10.38
C ASN A 121 1.02 3.36 -10.74
N ALA A 122 0.98 3.02 -12.01
CA ALA A 122 1.49 1.77 -12.54
C ALA A 122 2.37 1.99 -13.78
N ILE A 123 3.24 1.03 -14.03
CA ILE A 123 4.08 0.96 -15.23
C ILE A 123 3.65 -0.28 -16.02
N LEU A 124 3.51 -0.14 -17.34
CA LEU A 124 3.22 -1.27 -18.22
C LEU A 124 4.33 -2.32 -18.08
N VAL A 125 3.96 -3.59 -17.92
CA VAL A 125 4.91 -4.70 -17.93
C VAL A 125 5.01 -5.20 -19.36
N GLU A 126 6.21 -5.15 -19.92
CA GLU A 126 6.51 -5.81 -21.18
C GLU A 126 6.69 -7.30 -20.89
N GLU A 127 6.07 -8.14 -21.72
CA GLU A 127 6.38 -9.58 -21.76
C GLU A 127 7.83 -9.82 -22.19
#